data_AF-A0A2M8N9P9-F1
#
_entry.id   AF-A0A2M8N9P9-F1
#
_cell.length_a   1.000
_cell.length_b   1.000
_cell.length_c   1.000
_cell.angle_alpha   90.00
_cell.angle_beta   90.00
_cell.angle_gamma   90.00
#
_symmetry.space_group_name_H-M   'P 1'
#
loop_
_entity.id
_entity.type
_entity.pdbx_description
1 polymer ?
#
loop_
_entity_poly.entity_id
_entity_poly.type
_entity_poly.pdbx_seq_one_letter_code
_entity_poly.pdbx_strand_id
1 'polypeptide(L)'
;MAEEKQSFAIRANIWTLKLTRNWLRIALIILTIYVSLPFAAPTLMRLGATGIARVIYTVYSPFCHQMAFRSFFLYGEQPVYPRENVPNAGWVPFESYAAKLDAFDGVDLNTFDLPLISAARSFLGNDEMGYKVALCERDIFIYLALLTGGVIYAQPKVRRRLRPVPLWLYVILGLGPIGLDGFSQMLGYPPFNLWEPRETLPFFRVLTGAIFGLMTAWLGFPYLEETMQDTRRKIEKKLRRKGIPV
;
A
#
# COMPACT_ATOMS: atom_id res chain seq x y z
N MET A 1 -28.19 20.15 30.63
CA MET A 1 -28.01 18.79 30.06
C MET A 1 -28.69 18.58 28.69
N ALA A 2 -29.99 18.80 28.50
CA ALA A 2 -30.65 18.55 27.20
C ALA A 2 -30.19 19.53 26.09
N GLU A 3 -30.03 20.80 26.44
CA GLU A 3 -29.58 21.86 25.53
C GLU A 3 -28.13 21.68 25.08
N GLU A 4 -27.27 21.25 25.99
CA GLU A 4 -25.86 20.91 25.72
C GLU A 4 -25.73 19.69 24.78
N LYS A 5 -26.53 18.64 25.01
CA LYS A 5 -26.63 17.49 24.09
C LYS A 5 -27.13 17.90 22.71
N GLN A 6 -28.07 18.85 22.64
CA GLN A 6 -28.58 19.40 21.38
C GLN A 6 -27.52 20.21 20.62
N SER A 7 -26.75 21.04 21.33
CA SER A 7 -25.63 21.82 20.78
C SER A 7 -24.53 20.91 20.22
N PHE A 8 -24.14 19.87 20.98
CA PHE A 8 -23.17 18.88 20.52
C PHE A 8 -23.64 18.16 19.25
N ALA A 9 -24.90 17.71 19.23
CA ALA A 9 -25.46 17.01 18.07
C ALA A 9 -25.48 17.90 16.81
N ILE A 10 -25.75 19.20 16.95
CA ILE A 10 -25.69 20.15 15.84
C ILE A 10 -24.26 20.29 15.32
N ARG A 11 -23.29 20.49 16.22
CA ARG A 11 -21.86 20.58 15.86
C ARG A 11 -21.38 19.33 15.14
N ALA A 12 -21.75 18.14 15.63
CA ALA A 12 -21.42 16.87 15.00
C ALA A 12 -21.98 16.79 13.57
N ASN A 13 -23.25 17.15 13.34
CA ASN A 13 -23.84 17.15 11.99
C ASN A 13 -23.12 18.12 11.05
N ILE A 14 -22.73 19.31 11.52
CA ILE A 14 -21.98 20.28 10.72
C ILE A 14 -20.60 19.73 10.35
N TRP A 15 -19.90 19.11 11.30
CA TRP A 15 -18.62 18.45 11.06
C TRP A 15 -18.75 17.33 10.04
N THR A 16 -19.74 16.45 10.20
CA THR A 16 -19.98 15.37 9.24
C THR A 16 -20.34 15.92 7.86
N LEU A 17 -21.09 17.02 7.77
CA LEU A 17 -21.38 17.66 6.49
C LEU A 17 -20.11 18.22 5.81
N LYS A 18 -19.21 18.83 6.59
CA LYS A 18 -17.91 19.28 6.06
C LYS A 18 -17.08 18.09 5.59
N LEU A 19 -17.08 16.98 6.34
CA LEU A 19 -16.40 15.74 5.97
C LEU A 19 -16.95 15.18 4.65
N THR A 20 -18.27 15.00 4.52
CA THR A 20 -18.88 14.45 3.29
C THR A 20 -18.71 15.37 2.09
N ARG A 21 -18.61 16.70 2.27
CA ARG A 21 -18.32 17.63 1.16
C ARG A 21 -16.87 17.55 0.69
N ASN A 22 -15.93 17.24 1.60
CA ASN A 22 -14.48 17.26 1.32
C ASN A 22 -13.83 15.87 1.31
N TRP A 23 -14.62 14.80 1.37
CA TRP A 23 -14.14 13.43 1.59
C TRP A 23 -13.03 13.02 0.61
N LEU A 24 -13.20 13.34 -0.69
CA LEU A 24 -12.24 12.97 -1.72
C LEU A 24 -10.91 13.69 -1.55
N ARG A 25 -10.95 14.99 -1.23
CA ARG A 25 -9.72 15.77 -0.96
C ARG A 25 -9.00 15.20 0.26
N ILE A 26 -9.75 14.88 1.32
CA ILE A 26 -9.19 14.30 2.55
C ILE A 26 -8.54 12.94 2.24
N ALA A 27 -9.25 12.07 1.50
CA ALA A 27 -8.73 10.77 1.09
C ALA A 27 -7.44 10.90 0.26
N LEU A 28 -7.39 11.82 -0.71
CA LEU A 28 -6.20 12.06 -1.53
C LEU A 28 -5.02 12.60 -0.72
N ILE A 29 -5.26 13.50 0.24
CA ILE A 29 -4.21 14.00 1.13
C ILE A 29 -3.63 12.85 1.96
N ILE A 30 -4.50 12.03 2.58
CA ILE A 30 -4.07 10.87 3.37
C ILE A 30 -3.27 9.89 2.51
N LEU A 31 -3.77 9.55 1.31
CA LEU A 31 -3.07 8.66 0.38
C LEU A 31 -1.72 9.23 -0.08
N THR A 32 -1.65 10.53 -0.36
CA THR A 32 -0.39 11.18 -0.77
C THR A 32 0.65 11.09 0.34
N ILE A 33 0.26 11.36 1.59
CA ILE A 33 1.14 11.21 2.75
C ILE A 33 1.56 9.75 2.89
N TYR A 34 0.61 8.82 2.84
CA TYR A 34 0.87 7.39 3.00
C TYR A 34 1.82 6.82 1.92
N VAL A 35 1.74 7.31 0.68
CA VAL A 35 2.60 6.84 -0.42
C VAL A 35 3.97 7.51 -0.43
N SER A 36 4.08 8.77 0.02
CA SER A 36 5.34 9.52 -0.02
C SER A 36 6.28 9.19 1.15
N LEU A 37 5.74 8.96 2.35
CA LEU A 37 6.55 8.65 3.54
C LEU A 37 7.47 7.43 3.38
N PRO A 38 7.05 6.31 2.75
CA PRO A 38 7.93 5.16 2.52
C PRO A 38 9.19 5.48 1.73
N PHE A 39 9.14 6.44 0.80
CA PHE A 39 10.30 6.89 0.03
C PHE A 39 11.21 7.84 0.82
N ALA A 40 10.70 8.51 1.86
CA ALA A 40 11.54 9.33 2.73
C ALA A 40 12.45 8.49 3.64
N ALA A 41 12.04 7.27 4.01
CA ALA A 41 12.82 6.38 4.86
C ALA A 41 14.24 6.08 4.33
N PRO A 42 14.45 5.65 3.07
CA PRO A 42 15.78 5.40 2.54
C PRO A 42 16.63 6.68 2.43
N THR A 43 16.05 7.84 2.10
CA THR A 43 16.78 9.11 2.07
C THR A 43 17.24 9.51 3.47
N LEU A 44 16.40 9.33 4.50
CA LEU A 44 16.78 9.59 5.89
C LEU A 44 17.89 8.65 6.38
N MET A 45 17.87 7.38 5.97
CA MET A 45 18.98 6.45 6.23
C MET A 45 20.28 6.95 5.60
N ARG A 46 20.25 7.34 4.33
CA ARG A 46 21.42 7.86 3.60
C ARG A 46 21.99 9.14 4.22
N LEU A 47 21.14 10.00 4.78
CA LEU A 47 21.55 11.23 5.47
C LEU A 47 21.98 11.00 6.93
N GLY A 48 21.98 9.76 7.43
CA GLY A 48 22.36 9.43 8.80
C GLY A 48 21.26 9.67 9.85
N ALA A 49 20.07 10.15 9.45
CA ALA A 49 18.91 10.36 10.32
C ALA A 49 18.17 9.05 10.64
N THR A 50 18.91 8.03 11.07
CA THR A 50 18.44 6.63 11.22
C THR A 50 17.30 6.48 12.22
N GLY A 51 17.27 7.27 13.30
CA GLY A 51 16.20 7.24 14.29
C GLY A 51 14.82 7.56 13.67
N ILE A 52 14.74 8.63 12.87
CA ILE A 52 13.50 9.03 12.19
C ILE A 52 13.12 8.00 11.13
N ALA A 53 14.10 7.51 10.36
CA ALA A 53 13.86 6.47 9.36
C ALA A 53 13.25 5.20 9.99
N ARG A 54 13.79 4.74 11.13
CA ARG A 54 13.28 3.57 11.86
C ARG A 54 11.85 3.74 12.36
N VAL A 55 11.45 4.96 12.74
CA VAL A 55 10.04 5.25 13.08
C VAL A 55 9.15 5.01 11.85
N ILE A 56 9.55 5.48 10.67
CA ILE A 56 8.80 5.23 9.43
C ILE A 56 8.71 3.73 9.17
N TYR A 57 9.82 2.99 9.13
CA TYR A 57 9.79 1.53 8.92
C TYR A 57 8.86 0.82 9.92
N THR A 58 8.94 1.19 11.20
CA THR A 58 8.11 0.61 12.27
C THR A 58 6.62 0.85 12.03
N VAL A 59 6.21 2.08 11.67
CA VAL A 59 4.81 2.41 11.41
C VAL A 59 4.24 1.60 10.24
N TYR A 60 5.05 1.28 9.23
CA TYR A 60 4.61 0.51 8.05
C TYR A 60 4.71 -1.03 8.23
N SER A 61 5.44 -1.53 9.23
CA SER A 61 5.68 -2.96 9.44
C SER A 61 4.41 -3.83 9.68
N PRO A 62 3.32 -3.31 10.28
CA PRO A 62 2.05 -4.06 10.37
C PRO A 62 1.32 -4.20 9.03
N PHE A 63 1.56 -3.27 8.08
CA PHE A 63 0.86 -3.21 6.81
C PHE A 63 1.59 -3.94 5.68
N CYS A 64 2.90 -4.13 5.84
CA CYS A 64 3.76 -4.79 4.87
C CYS A 64 4.84 -5.57 5.58
N HIS A 65 5.20 -6.74 5.06
CA HIS A 65 6.33 -7.49 5.59
C HIS A 65 7.67 -6.77 5.37
N GLN A 66 7.83 -5.92 4.35
CA GLN A 66 9.07 -5.18 4.08
C GLN A 66 10.30 -6.08 3.89
N MET A 67 10.14 -7.29 3.34
CA MET A 67 11.28 -8.16 3.06
C MET A 67 12.20 -7.51 2.02
N ALA A 68 13.51 -7.52 2.29
CA ALA A 68 14.53 -6.93 1.43
C ALA A 68 14.38 -7.38 -0.04
N PHE A 69 14.31 -8.68 -0.30
CA PHE A 69 14.18 -9.24 -1.65
C PHE A 69 12.82 -9.02 -2.35
N ARG A 70 11.91 -8.24 -1.75
CA ARG A 70 10.62 -7.84 -2.35
C ARG A 70 10.42 -6.32 -2.31
N SER A 71 11.46 -5.54 -2.02
CA SER A 71 11.38 -4.10 -1.82
C SER A 71 12.29 -3.38 -2.82
N PHE A 72 11.87 -2.19 -3.23
CA PHE A 72 12.76 -1.29 -3.94
C PHE A 72 13.85 -0.76 -3.01
N PHE A 73 15.03 -0.53 -3.56
CA PHE A 73 16.16 0.13 -2.90
C PHE A 73 16.49 1.44 -3.60
N LEU A 74 16.88 2.43 -2.81
CA LEU A 74 17.43 3.70 -3.30
C LEU A 74 18.88 3.84 -2.85
N TYR A 75 19.68 4.52 -3.67
CA TYR A 75 21.08 4.88 -3.38
C TYR A 75 22.07 3.71 -3.33
N GLY A 76 21.73 2.56 -3.94
CA GLY A 76 22.61 1.39 -4.05
C GLY A 76 22.93 1.00 -5.49
N GLU A 77 23.59 -0.15 -5.65
CA GLU A 77 23.98 -0.69 -6.95
C GLU A 77 22.79 -1.05 -7.86
N GLN A 78 21.72 -1.61 -7.28
CA GLN A 78 20.52 -2.05 -8.00
C GLN A 78 19.25 -1.51 -7.33
N PRO A 79 18.19 -1.21 -8.10
CA PRO A 79 16.92 -0.75 -7.56
C PRO A 79 16.10 -1.87 -6.90
N VAL A 80 16.44 -3.13 -7.16
CA VAL A 80 15.79 -4.33 -6.64
C VAL A 80 16.82 -5.46 -6.50
N TYR A 81 16.59 -6.37 -5.55
CA TYR A 81 17.43 -7.55 -5.32
C TYR A 81 16.52 -8.78 -5.25
N PRO A 82 16.05 -9.32 -6.38
CA PRO A 82 15.20 -10.50 -6.38
C PRO A 82 15.98 -11.74 -5.91
N ARG A 83 15.26 -12.75 -5.43
CA ARG A 83 15.86 -14.04 -5.04
C ARG A 83 16.42 -14.79 -6.24
N GLU A 84 17.38 -15.67 -5.99
CA GLU A 84 18.02 -16.53 -6.99
C GLU A 84 17.04 -17.46 -7.71
N ASN A 85 15.98 -17.92 -7.02
CA ASN A 85 14.91 -18.72 -7.61
C ASN A 85 13.94 -17.93 -8.51
N VAL A 86 14.25 -16.67 -8.85
CA VAL A 86 13.53 -15.88 -9.86
C VAL A 86 14.22 -16.06 -11.23
N PRO A 87 13.65 -16.84 -12.16
CA PRO A 87 14.29 -17.10 -13.44
C PRO A 87 14.40 -15.81 -14.28
N ASN A 88 15.57 -15.61 -14.90
CA ASN A 88 15.86 -14.53 -15.84
C ASN A 88 15.56 -13.13 -15.30
N ALA A 89 15.82 -12.88 -14.02
CA ALA A 89 15.56 -11.59 -13.40
C ALA A 89 16.39 -10.44 -14.01
N GLY A 90 17.58 -10.73 -14.55
CA GLY A 90 18.49 -9.72 -15.10
C GLY A 90 19.18 -8.87 -14.02
N TRP A 91 19.10 -9.29 -12.77
CA TRP A 91 19.71 -8.65 -11.59
C TRP A 91 20.59 -9.65 -10.87
N VAL A 92 21.61 -9.16 -10.16
CA VAL A 92 22.40 -10.00 -9.24
C VAL A 92 21.50 -10.40 -8.07
N PRO A 93 21.36 -11.71 -7.77
CA PRO A 93 20.44 -12.19 -6.74
C PRO A 93 20.72 -11.63 -5.36
N PHE A 94 19.65 -11.53 -4.55
CA PHE A 94 19.72 -11.12 -3.15
C PHE A 94 20.74 -11.93 -2.35
N GLU A 95 20.78 -13.23 -2.58
CA GLU A 95 21.64 -14.18 -1.88
C GLU A 95 23.13 -13.85 -2.07
N SER A 96 23.53 -13.31 -3.22
CA SER A 96 24.92 -12.90 -3.50
C SER A 96 25.40 -11.72 -2.65
N TYR A 97 24.47 -10.86 -2.20
CA TYR A 97 24.77 -9.77 -1.27
C TYR A 97 24.60 -10.21 0.17
N ALA A 98 23.48 -10.86 0.48
CA ALA A 98 23.12 -11.28 1.83
C ALA A 98 24.17 -12.22 2.44
N ALA A 99 24.78 -13.11 1.65
CA ALA A 99 25.82 -14.04 2.11
C ALA A 99 27.08 -13.35 2.68
N LYS A 100 27.28 -12.06 2.40
CA LYS A 100 28.43 -11.27 2.88
C LYS A 100 28.13 -10.44 4.12
N LEU A 101 26.89 -10.45 4.61
CA LEU A 101 26.41 -9.54 5.63
C LEU A 101 26.20 -10.26 6.96
N ASP A 102 26.73 -9.68 8.04
CA ASP A 102 26.55 -10.17 9.41
C ASP A 102 25.07 -10.32 9.80
N ALA A 103 24.18 -9.52 9.19
CA ALA A 103 22.73 -9.59 9.40
C ALA A 103 22.09 -10.92 8.97
N PHE A 104 22.80 -11.72 8.18
CA PHE A 104 22.36 -13.03 7.68
C PHE A 104 23.32 -14.16 8.09
N ASP A 105 24.23 -13.91 9.04
CA ASP A 105 25.10 -14.97 9.54
C ASP A 105 24.30 -16.10 10.20
N GLY A 106 24.60 -17.35 9.85
CA GLY A 106 23.85 -18.53 10.26
C GLY A 106 22.42 -18.66 9.70
N VAL A 107 22.01 -17.81 8.75
CA VAL A 107 20.71 -17.90 8.08
C VAL A 107 20.85 -18.67 6.77
N ASP A 108 20.01 -19.69 6.56
CA ASP A 108 19.93 -20.34 5.25
C ASP A 108 19.16 -19.45 4.27
N LEU A 109 19.87 -18.94 3.27
CA LEU A 109 19.32 -18.01 2.27
C LEU A 109 18.49 -18.70 1.19
N ASN A 110 18.55 -20.03 1.10
CA ASN A 110 17.84 -20.79 0.08
C ASN A 110 16.43 -21.21 0.52
N THR A 111 16.14 -21.17 1.82
CA THR A 111 14.83 -21.56 2.37
C THR A 111 13.83 -20.39 2.32
N PHE A 112 12.66 -20.56 2.94
CA PHE A 112 11.72 -19.48 3.23
C PHE A 112 11.11 -19.76 4.60
N ASP A 113 11.95 -19.59 5.62
CA ASP A 113 11.63 -19.87 7.02
C ASP A 113 11.60 -18.59 7.86
N LEU A 114 11.28 -18.75 9.15
CA LEU A 114 11.20 -17.62 10.08
C LEU A 114 12.54 -16.88 10.22
N PRO A 115 13.72 -17.55 10.33
CA PRO A 115 15.02 -16.88 10.30
C PRO A 115 15.22 -15.98 9.09
N LEU A 116 15.03 -16.50 7.87
CA LEU A 116 15.23 -15.72 6.65
C LEU A 116 14.25 -14.55 6.57
N ILE A 117 12.96 -14.81 6.85
CA ILE A 117 11.94 -13.76 6.84
C ILE A 117 12.32 -12.68 7.86
N SER A 118 12.66 -13.03 9.09
CA SER A 118 13.00 -12.06 10.13
C SER A 118 14.23 -11.22 9.76
N ALA A 119 15.29 -11.85 9.27
CA ALA A 119 16.52 -11.17 8.83
C ALA A 119 16.24 -10.23 7.65
N ALA A 120 15.53 -10.70 6.63
CA ALA A 120 15.17 -9.89 5.45
C ALA A 120 14.22 -8.73 5.80
N ARG A 121 13.34 -8.89 6.80
CA ARG A 121 12.49 -7.80 7.33
C ARG A 121 13.32 -6.78 8.11
N SER A 122 14.29 -7.22 8.89
CA SER A 122 15.10 -6.36 9.75
C SER A 122 16.19 -5.59 9.00
N PHE A 123 16.72 -6.17 7.92
CA PHE A 123 17.72 -5.53 7.07
C PHE A 123 17.14 -4.30 6.35
N LEU A 124 17.57 -3.10 6.73
CA LEU A 124 17.10 -1.84 6.13
C LEU A 124 17.92 -1.39 4.92
N GLY A 125 19.12 -1.95 4.74
CA GLY A 125 20.07 -1.53 3.72
C GLY A 125 21.45 -1.15 4.27
N ASN A 126 22.36 -0.89 3.36
CA ASN A 126 23.75 -0.45 3.60
C ASN A 126 24.24 0.41 2.41
N ASP A 127 25.52 0.79 2.40
CA ASP A 127 26.05 1.65 1.32
C ASP A 127 26.18 0.95 -0.04
N GLU A 128 26.29 -0.38 -0.09
CA GLU A 128 26.39 -1.17 -1.32
C GLU A 128 24.99 -1.39 -1.94
N MET A 129 24.08 -1.96 -1.16
CA MET A 129 22.73 -2.27 -1.60
C MET A 129 21.80 -1.05 -1.65
N GLY A 130 22.20 0.05 -0.99
CA GLY A 130 21.32 1.18 -0.71
C GLY A 130 20.36 0.85 0.41
N TYR A 131 19.30 1.66 0.54
CA TYR A 131 18.28 1.50 1.59
C TYR A 131 16.92 1.20 1.00
N LYS A 132 16.17 0.28 1.62
CA LYS A 132 14.88 -0.18 1.11
C LYS A 132 13.76 0.84 1.33
N VAL A 133 12.76 0.85 0.47
CA VAL A 133 11.51 1.58 0.70
C VAL A 133 10.73 0.90 1.83
N ALA A 134 10.01 1.66 2.66
CA ALA A 134 9.29 1.11 3.81
C ALA A 134 8.03 0.27 3.46
N LEU A 135 7.78 0.02 2.18
CA LEU A 135 6.74 -0.85 1.65
C LEU A 135 7.36 -1.73 0.56
N CYS A 136 6.84 -2.95 0.40
CA CYS A 136 7.26 -3.83 -0.68
C CYS A 136 6.85 -3.25 -2.05
N GLU A 137 7.48 -3.76 -3.12
CA GLU A 137 7.23 -3.36 -4.50
C GLU A 137 5.75 -3.45 -4.88
N ARG A 138 5.05 -4.48 -4.41
CA ARG A 138 3.63 -4.68 -4.70
C ARG A 138 2.78 -3.65 -3.96
N ASP A 139 2.97 -3.50 -2.64
CA ASP A 139 2.14 -2.63 -1.82
C ASP A 139 2.30 -1.17 -2.22
N ILE A 140 3.54 -0.70 -2.48
CA ILE A 140 3.76 0.68 -2.90
C ILE A 140 3.03 0.97 -4.22
N PHE A 141 2.99 0.01 -5.15
CA PHE A 141 2.25 0.18 -6.41
C PHE A 141 0.74 0.04 -6.28
N ILE A 142 0.22 -0.73 -5.31
CA ILE A 142 -1.21 -0.71 -4.96
C ILE A 142 -1.62 0.70 -4.55
N TYR A 143 -0.87 1.32 -3.64
CA TYR A 143 -1.23 2.64 -3.13
C TYR A 143 -0.95 3.77 -4.13
N LEU A 144 0.13 3.69 -4.93
CA LEU A 144 0.38 4.63 -6.04
C LEU A 144 -0.74 4.58 -7.09
N ALA A 145 -1.18 3.38 -7.46
CA ALA A 145 -2.29 3.18 -8.38
C ALA A 145 -3.62 3.68 -7.79
N LEU A 146 -3.87 3.43 -6.50
CA LEU A 146 -5.04 3.94 -5.80
C LEU A 146 -5.06 5.48 -5.77
N LEU A 147 -3.92 6.11 -5.46
CA LEU A 147 -3.74 7.56 -5.52
C LEU A 147 -3.99 8.09 -6.94
N THR A 148 -3.38 7.45 -7.95
CA THR A 148 -3.54 7.83 -9.36
C THR A 148 -5.00 7.73 -9.80
N GLY A 149 -5.66 6.62 -9.50
CA GLY A 149 -7.09 6.43 -9.74
C GLY A 149 -7.94 7.47 -9.03
N GLY A 150 -7.55 7.89 -7.82
CA GLY A 150 -8.21 8.94 -7.07
C GLY A 150 -8.03 10.33 -7.68
N VAL A 151 -6.83 10.66 -8.17
CA VAL A 151 -6.55 11.90 -8.90
C VAL A 151 -7.33 11.95 -10.21
N ILE A 152 -7.42 10.84 -10.94
CA ILE A 152 -8.26 10.70 -12.12
C ILE A 152 -9.73 10.89 -11.74
N TYR A 153 -10.19 10.25 -10.65
CA TYR A 153 -11.56 10.36 -10.17
C TYR A 153 -11.91 11.78 -9.69
N ALA A 154 -10.94 12.56 -9.20
CA ALA A 154 -11.15 13.95 -8.80
C ALA A 154 -11.53 14.86 -9.98
N GLN A 155 -11.24 14.45 -11.22
CA GLN A 155 -11.66 15.18 -12.41
C GLN A 155 -13.19 15.22 -12.51
N PRO A 156 -13.83 16.39 -12.60
CA PRO A 156 -15.30 16.49 -12.57
C PRO A 156 -16.01 15.69 -13.68
N LYS A 157 -15.37 15.54 -14.85
CA LYS A 157 -15.90 14.75 -15.96
C LYS A 157 -15.96 13.25 -15.63
N VAL A 158 -14.96 12.74 -14.91
CA VAL A 158 -14.88 11.34 -14.49
C VAL A 158 -15.83 11.11 -13.32
N ARG A 159 -15.72 11.92 -12.26
CA ARG A 159 -16.53 11.79 -11.04
C ARG A 159 -18.04 11.72 -11.29
N ARG A 160 -18.54 12.46 -12.28
CA ARG A 160 -19.97 12.52 -12.60
C ARG A 160 -20.48 11.34 -13.42
N ARG A 161 -19.58 10.59 -14.09
CA ARG A 161 -19.95 9.55 -15.05
C ARG A 161 -19.52 8.15 -14.64
N LEU A 162 -18.41 8.04 -13.93
CA LEU A 162 -17.83 6.76 -13.55
C LEU A 162 -18.71 6.10 -12.50
N ARG A 163 -19.29 4.95 -12.86
CA ARG A 163 -20.02 4.08 -11.95
C ARG A 163 -19.07 3.06 -11.32
N PRO A 164 -19.41 2.51 -10.13
CA PRO A 164 -18.61 1.44 -9.56
C PRO A 164 -18.48 0.28 -10.54
N VAL A 165 -17.29 -0.28 -10.63
CA VAL A 165 -17.05 -1.47 -11.45
C VAL A 165 -17.89 -2.65 -10.93
N PRO A 166 -18.48 -3.50 -11.80
CA PRO A 166 -19.17 -4.69 -11.35
C PRO A 166 -18.25 -5.59 -10.52
N LEU A 167 -18.76 -6.13 -9.40
CA LEU A 167 -17.95 -6.88 -8.44
C LEU A 167 -17.23 -8.08 -9.08
N TRP A 168 -17.87 -8.78 -10.02
CA TRP A 168 -17.25 -9.91 -10.72
C TRP A 168 -16.02 -9.48 -11.55
N LEU A 169 -16.07 -8.29 -12.16
CA LEU A 169 -14.93 -7.77 -12.93
C LEU A 169 -13.80 -7.34 -12.00
N TYR A 170 -14.12 -6.78 -10.83
CA TYR A 170 -13.14 -6.52 -9.77
C TYR A 170 -12.49 -7.81 -9.27
N VAL A 171 -13.27 -8.87 -9.03
CA VAL A 171 -12.74 -10.16 -8.59
C VAL A 171 -11.82 -10.76 -9.64
N ILE A 172 -12.23 -10.79 -10.90
CA ILE A 172 -11.44 -11.42 -11.97
C ILE A 172 -10.20 -10.61 -12.33
N LEU A 173 -10.34 -9.29 -12.56
CA LEU A 173 -9.23 -8.46 -13.04
C LEU A 173 -8.41 -7.82 -11.93
N GLY A 174 -9.03 -7.47 -10.80
CA GLY A 174 -8.35 -6.89 -9.65
C GLY A 174 -7.72 -7.95 -8.75
N LEU A 175 -8.56 -8.81 -8.16
CA LEU A 175 -8.10 -9.83 -7.20
C LEU A 175 -7.47 -11.04 -7.89
N GLY A 176 -7.89 -11.40 -9.10
CA GLY A 176 -7.41 -12.57 -9.82
C GLY A 176 -5.89 -12.58 -9.98
N PRO A 177 -5.26 -11.59 -10.65
CA PRO A 177 -3.82 -11.62 -10.91
C PRO A 177 -2.97 -11.61 -9.64
N ILE A 178 -3.28 -10.74 -8.67
CA ILE A 178 -2.56 -10.63 -7.40
C ILE A 178 -2.76 -11.87 -6.52
N GLY A 179 -3.97 -12.44 -6.54
CA GLY A 179 -4.32 -13.65 -5.82
C GLY A 179 -3.61 -14.86 -6.39
N LEU A 180 -3.69 -15.07 -7.71
CA LEU A 180 -2.97 -16.15 -8.39
C LEU A 180 -1.46 -16.06 -8.11
N ASP A 181 -0.87 -14.87 -8.23
CA ASP A 181 0.55 -14.66 -7.93
C ASP A 181 0.88 -14.97 -6.46
N GLY A 182 0.13 -14.40 -5.50
CA GLY A 182 0.36 -14.61 -4.08
C GLY A 182 0.15 -16.06 -3.62
N PHE A 183 -0.95 -16.69 -4.03
CA PHE A 183 -1.23 -18.10 -3.74
C PHE A 183 -0.20 -19.01 -4.43
N SER A 184 0.24 -18.67 -5.64
CA SER A 184 1.28 -19.47 -6.33
C SER A 184 2.60 -19.51 -5.54
N GLN A 185 2.99 -18.39 -4.93
CA GLN A 185 4.19 -18.30 -4.10
C GLN A 185 3.96 -19.04 -2.77
N MET A 186 2.84 -18.76 -2.08
CA MET A 186 2.54 -19.32 -0.76
C MET A 186 2.48 -20.86 -0.77
N LEU A 187 1.84 -21.44 -1.77
CA LEU A 187 1.66 -22.90 -1.87
C LEU A 187 2.94 -23.63 -2.30
N GLY A 188 3.93 -22.92 -2.85
CA GLY A 188 5.26 -23.48 -3.16
C GLY A 188 6.21 -23.52 -1.95
N TYR A 189 5.86 -22.85 -0.85
CA TYR A 189 6.67 -22.83 0.38
C TYR A 189 6.08 -23.70 1.49
N PRO A 190 6.87 -24.03 2.53
CA PRO A 190 6.35 -24.66 3.73
C PRO A 190 5.21 -23.84 4.36
N PRO A 191 4.17 -24.51 4.92
CA PRO A 191 4.04 -25.96 5.10
C PRO A 191 3.48 -26.71 3.88
N PHE A 192 3.07 -26.01 2.82
CA PHE A 192 2.29 -26.62 1.72
C PHE A 192 3.17 -27.42 0.75
N ASN A 193 4.28 -26.85 0.27
CA ASN A 193 5.23 -27.49 -0.65
C ASN A 193 4.57 -28.21 -1.85
N LEU A 194 3.51 -27.63 -2.44
CA LEU A 194 2.76 -28.27 -3.53
C LEU A 194 3.54 -28.30 -4.86
N TRP A 195 4.52 -27.40 -5.01
CA TRP A 195 5.43 -27.32 -6.15
C TRP A 195 6.72 -26.61 -5.70
N GLU A 196 7.69 -26.49 -6.62
CA GLU A 196 8.97 -25.86 -6.33
C GLU A 196 8.83 -24.41 -5.85
N PRO A 197 9.58 -24.01 -4.80
CA PRO A 197 9.62 -22.64 -4.32
C PRO A 197 9.83 -21.62 -5.43
N ARG A 198 8.83 -20.74 -5.59
CA ARG A 198 8.82 -19.73 -6.64
C ARG A 198 8.72 -18.34 -6.01
N GLU A 199 9.61 -17.45 -6.42
CA GLU A 199 9.42 -16.02 -6.28
C GLU A 199 9.02 -15.40 -7.63
N THR A 200 8.35 -14.25 -7.55
CA THR A 200 7.87 -13.54 -8.73
C THR A 200 8.79 -12.37 -9.07
N LEU A 201 9.00 -12.18 -10.39
CA LEU A 201 9.77 -11.05 -10.93
C LEU A 201 9.26 -9.71 -10.39
N PRO A 202 10.15 -8.75 -10.09
CA PRO A 202 9.77 -7.42 -9.62
C PRO A 202 8.74 -6.73 -10.52
N PHE A 203 8.86 -6.89 -11.85
CA PHE A 203 7.90 -6.36 -12.81
C PHE A 203 6.46 -6.86 -12.57
N PHE A 204 6.26 -8.15 -12.29
CA PHE A 204 4.93 -8.69 -12.02
C PHE A 204 4.40 -8.22 -10.67
N ARG A 205 5.26 -7.98 -9.67
CA ARG A 205 4.85 -7.38 -8.38
C ARG A 205 4.30 -5.96 -8.60
N VAL A 206 4.99 -5.17 -9.40
CA VAL A 206 4.55 -3.83 -9.84
C VAL A 206 3.23 -3.90 -10.60
N LEU A 207 3.15 -4.76 -11.63
CA LEU A 207 1.99 -4.86 -12.51
C LEU A 207 0.73 -5.32 -11.76
N THR A 208 0.83 -6.42 -11.00
CA THR A 208 -0.31 -6.95 -10.24
C THR A 208 -0.75 -5.99 -9.15
N GLY A 209 0.19 -5.32 -8.46
CA GLY A 209 -0.11 -4.28 -7.49
C GLY A 209 -0.84 -3.09 -8.13
N ALA A 210 -0.33 -2.59 -9.27
CA ALA A 210 -0.94 -1.46 -9.97
C ALA A 210 -2.35 -1.77 -10.48
N ILE A 211 -2.55 -2.96 -11.08
CA ILE A 211 -3.87 -3.40 -11.54
C ILE A 211 -4.84 -3.47 -10.36
N PHE A 212 -4.43 -4.13 -9.26
CA PHE A 212 -5.28 -4.24 -8.08
C PHE A 212 -5.63 -2.87 -7.48
N GLY A 213 -4.66 -1.96 -7.37
CA GLY A 213 -4.88 -0.61 -6.87
C GLY A 213 -5.82 0.22 -7.75
N LEU A 214 -5.67 0.16 -9.08
CA LEU A 214 -6.57 0.84 -10.02
C LEU A 214 -8.00 0.28 -9.97
N MET A 215 -8.14 -1.05 -9.91
CA MET A 215 -9.45 -1.71 -9.77
C MET A 215 -10.10 -1.35 -8.43
N THR A 216 -9.32 -1.26 -7.37
CA THR A 216 -9.79 -0.81 -6.04
C THR A 216 -10.23 0.65 -6.08
N ALA A 217 -9.51 1.53 -6.78
CA ALA A 217 -9.92 2.92 -6.99
C ALA A 217 -11.25 3.00 -7.75
N TRP A 218 -11.39 2.23 -8.84
CA TRP A 218 -12.59 2.21 -9.67
C TRP A 218 -13.80 1.62 -8.93
N LEU A 219 -13.61 0.61 -8.09
CA LEU A 219 -14.68 0.12 -7.23
C LEU A 219 -15.00 1.12 -6.12
N GLY A 220 -14.00 1.48 -5.32
CA GLY A 220 -14.17 2.17 -4.05
C GLY A 220 -14.61 3.62 -4.16
N PHE A 221 -14.02 4.42 -5.04
CA PHE A 221 -14.32 5.86 -5.07
C PHE A 221 -15.75 6.18 -5.52
N PRO A 222 -16.32 5.52 -6.55
CA PRO A 222 -17.74 5.67 -6.88
C PRO A 222 -18.68 5.24 -5.74
N TYR A 223 -18.44 4.08 -5.10
CA TYR A 223 -19.25 3.62 -3.98
C TYR A 223 -19.20 4.57 -2.77
N LEU A 224 -18.00 5.09 -2.45
CA LEU A 224 -17.82 6.08 -1.41
C LEU A 224 -18.54 7.38 -1.76
N GLU A 225 -18.48 7.84 -3.01
CA GLU A 225 -19.21 9.03 -3.45
C GLU A 225 -20.72 8.89 -3.23
N GLU A 226 -21.32 7.78 -3.64
CA GLU A 226 -22.75 7.50 -3.45
C GLU A 226 -23.11 7.56 -1.95
N THR A 227 -22.31 6.91 -1.11
CA THR A 227 -22.49 6.89 0.35
C THR A 227 -22.38 8.30 0.96
N MET A 228 -21.41 9.09 0.51
CA MET A 228 -21.18 10.45 0.99
C MET A 228 -22.30 11.40 0.56
N GLN A 229 -22.81 11.24 -0.66
CA GLN A 229 -23.97 12.02 -1.16
C GLN A 229 -25.24 11.71 -0.36
N ASP A 230 -25.51 10.44 -0.08
CA ASP A 230 -26.68 10.06 0.72
C ASP A 230 -26.59 10.54 2.16
N THR A 231 -25.41 10.42 2.77
CA THR A 231 -25.14 10.96 4.11
C THR A 231 -25.33 12.48 4.14
N ARG A 232 -24.80 13.18 3.13
CA ARG A 232 -24.98 14.63 2.96
C ARG A 232 -26.45 15.03 2.86
N ARG A 233 -27.24 14.37 2.00
CA ARG A 233 -28.68 14.65 1.83
C ARG A 233 -29.44 14.47 3.15
N LYS A 234 -29.16 13.40 3.90
CA LYS A 234 -29.79 13.11 5.20
C LYS A 234 -29.48 14.21 6.23
N ILE A 235 -28.21 14.66 6.30
CA ILE A 235 -27.78 15.70 7.22
C ILE A 235 -28.35 17.07 6.85
N GLU A 236 -28.31 17.45 5.57
CA GLU A 236 -28.87 18.71 5.09
C GLU A 236 -30.38 18.80 5.40
N LYS A 237 -31.13 17.71 5.21
CA LYS A 237 -32.55 17.64 5.60
C LYS A 237 -32.76 17.84 7.10
N LYS A 238 -31.90 17.24 7.94
CA LYS A 238 -31.98 17.37 9.41
C LYS A 238 -31.67 18.80 9.88
N LEU A 239 -30.68 19.46 9.28
CA LEU A 239 -30.29 20.82 9.62
C LEU A 239 -31.35 21.84 9.15
N ARG A 240 -31.89 21.70 7.93
CA ARG A 240 -32.99 22.53 7.43
C ARG A 240 -34.23 22.46 8.31
N ARG A 241 -34.61 21.26 8.77
CA ARG A 241 -35.74 21.07 9.72
C ARG A 241 -35.56 21.82 11.04
N LYS A 242 -34.32 22.15 11.42
CA LYS A 242 -34.00 22.93 12.63
C LYS A 242 -33.78 24.41 12.34
N GLY A 243 -34.08 24.89 11.13
CA GLY A 243 -33.85 26.29 10.72
C GLY A 243 -32.37 26.65 10.58
N ILE A 244 -31.47 25.67 10.52
CA ILE A 244 -30.03 25.92 10.40
C ILE A 244 -29.68 25.96 8.90
N PRO A 245 -29.06 27.04 8.40
CA PRO A 245 -28.63 27.12 7.01
C PRO A 245 -27.52 26.10 6.71
N VAL A 246 -27.54 25.52 5.50
CA VAL A 246 -26.63 24.44 5.06
C VAL A 246 -26.12 24.62 3.65
#